data_AF-A0A661YWD4-F1
#
_entry.id   AF-A0A661YWD4-F1
#
_cell.length_a   1.000
_cell.length_b   1.000
_cell.length_c   1.000
_cell.angle_alpha   90.00
_cell.angle_beta   90.00
_cell.angle_gamma   90.00
#
_symmetry.space_group_name_H-M   'P 1'
#
loop_
_entity.id
_entity.type
_entity.pdbx_description
1 polymer ?
#
loop_
_entity_poly.entity_id
_entity_poly.type
_entity_poly.pdbx_seq_one_letter_code
_entity_poly.pdbx_strand_id
1 'polypeptide(L)'
;DIAFTQMCLETGFLTYNGNVKSHQNNFAGLGAINKDENGECFPDIQTGVRAHIQHLKAYGSKRNLFSDLVDSRFRFVKRGSALTIYDLTGKWASDKEYALKLEDLLSRLFFIRNQIAFRESLGIY
;
A
#
# COMPACT_ATOMS: atom_id res chain seq x y z
N ASP A 1 -5.95 2.40 -6.74
CA ASP A 1 -6.72 2.61 -5.50
C ASP A 1 -6.12 1.90 -4.29
N ILE A 2 -6.07 0.56 -4.23
CA ILE A 2 -5.51 -0.18 -3.06
C ILE A 2 -4.10 0.29 -2.67
N ALA A 3 -3.13 0.28 -3.60
CA ALA A 3 -1.77 0.72 -3.29
C ALA A 3 -1.69 2.19 -2.81
N PHE A 4 -2.60 3.03 -3.29
CA PHE A 4 -2.66 4.43 -2.89
C PHE A 4 -3.23 4.58 -1.48
N THR A 5 -4.37 3.94 -1.18
CA THR A 5 -4.96 3.99 0.17
C THR A 5 -4.06 3.32 1.20
N GLN A 6 -3.37 2.25 0.80
CA GLN A 6 -2.36 1.60 1.61
C GLN A 6 -1.18 2.54 1.89
N MET A 7 -0.69 3.28 0.90
CA MET A 7 0.32 4.31 1.14
C MET A 7 -0.15 5.37 2.12
N CYS A 8 -1.39 5.85 1.99
CA CYS A 8 -1.97 6.80 2.95
C CYS A 8 -1.98 6.24 4.37
N LEU A 9 -2.35 4.96 4.53
CA LEU A 9 -2.38 4.30 5.83
C LEU A 9 -0.97 4.13 6.41
N GLU A 10 -0.04 3.56 5.64
CA GLU A 10 1.32 3.21 6.07
C GLU A 10 2.18 4.44 6.41
N THR A 11 1.96 5.56 5.71
CA THR A 11 2.76 6.78 5.87
C THR A 11 2.05 7.85 6.70
N GLY A 12 0.80 7.60 7.13
CA GLY A 12 -0.06 8.63 7.71
C GLY A 12 -0.25 9.81 6.76
N PHE A 13 -0.63 9.56 5.52
CA PHE A 13 -0.79 10.57 4.46
C PHE A 13 0.49 11.38 4.19
N LEU A 14 1.62 10.69 4.08
CA LEU A 14 2.95 11.28 3.83
C LEU A 14 3.42 12.25 4.94
N THR A 15 2.87 12.14 6.15
CA THR A 15 3.37 12.88 7.32
C THR A 15 4.47 12.11 8.06
N TYR A 16 4.57 10.79 7.85
CA TYR A 16 5.65 9.91 8.34
C TYR A 16 5.80 9.90 9.86
N ASN A 17 4.67 9.84 10.58
CA ASN A 17 4.65 9.77 12.05
C ASN A 17 5.09 8.40 12.64
N GLY A 18 5.48 7.45 11.78
CA GLY A 18 5.91 6.10 12.15
C GLY A 18 7.43 5.88 12.04
N ASN A 19 7.80 4.61 11.87
CA ASN A 19 9.21 4.20 11.76
C ASN A 19 9.81 4.64 10.43
N VAL A 20 9.05 4.51 9.34
CA VAL A 20 9.48 4.97 8.02
C VAL A 20 9.52 6.49 7.95
N LYS A 21 10.56 7.04 7.34
CA LYS A 21 10.85 8.46 7.15
C LYS A 21 10.66 8.89 5.69
N SER A 22 10.40 10.18 5.51
CA SER A 22 10.10 10.78 4.19
C SER A 22 11.20 10.58 3.15
N HIS A 23 12.47 10.57 3.56
CA HIS A 23 13.60 10.41 2.65
C HIS A 23 13.81 8.96 2.16
N GLN A 24 13.08 7.98 2.71
CA GLN A 24 13.28 6.57 2.38
C GLN A 24 12.55 6.14 1.10
N ASN A 25 11.64 6.96 0.56
CA ASN A 25 10.77 6.59 -0.56
C ASN A 25 10.00 5.26 -0.32
N ASN A 26 9.78 4.88 0.94
CA ASN A 26 9.14 3.62 1.31
C ASN A 26 7.65 3.88 1.63
N PHE A 27 6.83 3.77 0.59
CA PHE A 27 5.41 4.09 0.66
C PHE A 27 4.54 2.96 1.22
N ALA A 28 5.13 1.82 1.60
CA ALA A 28 4.40 0.61 1.93
C ALA A 28 4.80 -0.01 3.28
N GLY A 29 5.60 0.70 4.08
CA GLY A 29 6.07 0.18 5.36
C GLY A 29 7.02 -1.03 5.24
N LEU A 30 7.62 -1.25 4.07
CA LEU A 30 8.40 -2.48 3.81
C LEU A 30 9.58 -2.55 4.77
N GLY A 31 9.68 -3.67 5.49
CA GLY A 31 10.78 -3.92 6.43
C GLY A 31 10.72 -3.12 7.74
N ALA A 32 9.64 -2.38 8.02
CA ALA A 32 9.43 -1.73 9.31
C ALA A 32 8.71 -2.69 10.28
N ILE A 33 9.35 -3.82 10.62
CA ILE A 33 8.70 -4.95 11.30
C ILE A 33 8.47 -4.69 12.79
N ASN A 34 9.30 -3.85 13.40
CA ASN A 34 9.21 -3.44 14.80
C ASN A 34 9.66 -1.98 14.96
N LYS A 35 9.59 -1.44 16.19
CA LYS A 35 9.94 -0.03 16.51
C LYS A 35 11.41 0.32 16.25
N ASP A 36 12.29 -0.68 16.20
CA ASP A 36 13.73 -0.48 16.07
C ASP A 36 14.20 -0.59 14.60
N GLU A 37 13.36 -1.13 13.72
CA GLU A 37 13.61 -1.27 12.29
C GLU A 37 13.00 -0.11 11.50
N ASN A 38 13.86 0.73 10.94
CA ASN A 38 13.46 1.91 10.16
C ASN A 38 12.82 1.58 8.80
N GLY A 39 12.78 0.32 8.39
CA GLY A 39 12.29 -0.09 7.08
C GLY A 39 13.30 0.10 5.93
N GLU A 40 12.92 -0.38 4.76
CA GLU A 40 13.72 -0.26 3.54
C GLU A 40 13.84 1.19 3.08
N CYS A 41 14.92 1.49 2.35
CA CYS A 41 15.17 2.77 1.71
C CYS A 41 15.37 2.55 0.21
N PHE A 42 14.62 3.28 -0.61
CA PHE A 42 14.69 3.21 -2.06
C PHE A 42 15.36 4.47 -2.62
N PRO A 43 16.17 4.33 -3.69
CA PRO A 43 16.98 5.43 -4.24
C PRO A 43 16.14 6.59 -4.76
N ASP A 44 14.92 6.32 -5.20
CA ASP A 44 14.01 7.32 -5.75
C ASP A 44 12.54 6.91 -5.57
N ILE A 45 11.64 7.87 -5.79
CA ILE A 45 10.19 7.69 -5.66
C ILE A 45 9.68 6.57 -6.59
N GLN A 46 10.18 6.49 -7.81
CA GLN A 46 9.71 5.52 -8.80
C GLN A 46 10.06 4.09 -8.37
N THR A 47 11.26 3.89 -7.83
CA THR A 47 11.72 2.61 -7.28
C THR A 47 10.90 2.21 -6.06
N GLY A 48 10.61 3.16 -5.15
CA GLY A 48 9.76 2.94 -3.99
C GLY A 48 8.33 2.54 -4.34
N VAL A 49 7.70 3.24 -5.30
CA VAL A 49 6.38 2.88 -5.82
C VAL A 49 6.42 1.50 -6.48
N ARG A 50 7.45 1.20 -7.26
CA ARG A 50 7.61 -0.11 -7.90
C ARG A 50 7.71 -1.24 -6.87
N ALA A 51 8.50 -1.06 -5.80
CA ALA A 51 8.63 -2.03 -4.73
C ALA A 51 7.28 -2.31 -4.05
N HIS A 52 6.51 -1.26 -3.75
CA HIS A 52 5.15 -1.40 -3.20
C HIS A 52 4.25 -2.25 -4.12
N ILE A 53 4.19 -1.93 -5.42
CA ILE A 53 3.36 -2.67 -6.37
C ILE A 53 3.84 -4.11 -6.54
N GLN A 54 5.15 -4.35 -6.52
CA GLN A 54 5.71 -5.71 -6.56
C GLN A 54 5.32 -6.52 -5.33
N HIS A 55 5.35 -5.93 -4.14
CA HIS A 55 4.94 -6.61 -2.90
C HIS A 55 3.45 -6.95 -2.90
N LEU A 56 2.59 -6.02 -3.35
CA LEU A 56 1.17 -6.31 -3.54
C LEU A 56 0.93 -7.40 -4.59
N LYS A 57 1.68 -7.39 -5.69
CA LYS A 57 1.61 -8.45 -6.70
C LYS A 57 2.09 -9.78 -6.16
N ALA A 58 3.03 -9.80 -5.21
CA ALA A 58 3.46 -11.01 -4.53
C ALA A 58 2.29 -11.65 -3.78
N TYR A 59 1.54 -10.87 -3.01
CA TYR A 59 0.36 -11.33 -2.29
C TYR A 59 -0.81 -11.70 -3.20
N GLY A 60 -1.16 -10.83 -4.15
CA GLY A 60 -2.39 -10.94 -4.96
C GLY A 60 -2.29 -11.79 -6.21
N SER A 61 -1.11 -12.28 -6.59
CA SER A 61 -0.95 -12.99 -7.86
C SER A 61 0.15 -14.04 -7.85
N LYS A 62 0.08 -14.99 -8.79
CA LYS A 62 1.20 -15.87 -9.16
C LYS A 62 1.85 -15.49 -10.49
N ARG A 63 1.33 -14.46 -11.19
CA ARG A 63 1.90 -14.01 -12.47
C ARG A 63 3.27 -13.37 -12.29
N ASN A 64 4.15 -13.57 -13.26
CA ASN A 64 5.49 -12.98 -13.31
C ASN A 64 5.45 -11.46 -13.24
N LEU A 65 6.54 -10.87 -12.74
CA LEU A 65 6.73 -9.42 -12.78
C LEU A 65 6.90 -8.96 -14.24
N PHE A 66 6.48 -7.73 -14.51
CA PHE A 66 6.66 -7.09 -15.83
C PHE A 66 7.98 -6.30 -15.92
N SER A 67 8.56 -5.97 -14.77
CA SER A 67 9.77 -5.19 -14.63
C SER A 67 10.71 -5.87 -13.64
N ASP A 68 11.97 -5.42 -13.63
CA ASP A 68 12.99 -5.94 -12.73
C ASP A 68 12.57 -5.84 -11.26
N LEU A 69 12.88 -6.90 -10.52
CA LEU A 69 12.57 -7.01 -9.10
C LEU A 69 13.42 -6.02 -8.31
N VAL A 70 12.76 -5.11 -7.58
CA VAL A 70 13.39 -4.12 -6.68
C VAL A 70 12.96 -4.29 -5.23
N ASP A 71 11.83 -4.96 -4.98
CA ASP A 71 11.41 -5.35 -3.63
C ASP A 71 12.28 -6.50 -3.11
N SER A 72 13.18 -6.21 -2.16
CA SER A 72 14.09 -7.20 -1.59
C SER A 72 13.35 -8.27 -0.75
N ARG A 73 12.14 -7.93 -0.29
CA ARG A 73 11.29 -8.77 0.56
C ARG A 73 10.33 -9.64 -0.21
N PHE A 74 10.23 -9.45 -1.52
CA PHE A 74 9.34 -10.19 -2.40
C PHE A 74 9.46 -11.71 -2.26
N ARG A 75 10.68 -12.20 -2.04
CA ARG A 75 10.99 -13.63 -1.84
C ARG A 75 10.39 -14.23 -0.56
N PHE A 76 10.07 -13.41 0.44
CA PHE A 76 9.51 -13.87 1.71
C PHE A 76 7.99 -14.08 1.64
N VAL A 77 7.34 -13.57 0.58
CA VAL A 77 5.90 -13.69 0.40
C VAL A 77 5.55 -14.98 -0.32
N LYS A 78 4.67 -15.80 0.28
CA LYS A 78 4.03 -16.90 -0.44
C LYS A 78 3.14 -16.33 -1.55
N ARG A 79 3.53 -16.53 -2.80
CA ARG A 79 2.85 -15.96 -3.97
C ARG A 79 1.37 -16.33 -4.06
N GLY A 80 0.50 -15.33 -4.24
CA GLY A 80 -0.95 -15.54 -4.35
C GLY A 80 -1.64 -15.93 -3.03
N SER A 81 -1.06 -15.58 -1.89
CA SER A 81 -1.58 -15.92 -0.56
C SER A 81 -2.61 -14.93 -0.01
N ALA A 82 -2.83 -13.79 -0.65
CA ALA A 82 -3.85 -12.82 -0.26
C ALA A 82 -4.51 -12.20 -1.50
N LEU A 83 -5.72 -12.68 -1.83
CA LEU A 83 -6.44 -12.29 -3.05
C LEU A 83 -7.34 -11.07 -2.82
N THR A 84 -7.68 -10.79 -1.57
CA THR A 84 -8.50 -9.66 -1.14
C THR A 84 -7.76 -8.81 -0.12
N ILE A 85 -8.23 -7.58 0.13
CA ILE A 85 -7.66 -6.72 1.18
C ILE A 85 -7.80 -7.34 2.58
N TYR A 86 -8.83 -8.17 2.81
CA TYR A 86 -9.07 -8.86 4.08
C TYR A 86 -8.00 -9.92 4.38
N ASP A 87 -7.42 -10.50 3.34
CA ASP A 87 -6.36 -11.49 3.47
C ASP A 87 -5.00 -10.90 3.87
N LEU A 88 -4.85 -9.57 3.83
CA LEU A 88 -3.61 -8.86 4.20
C LEU A 88 -3.44 -8.74 5.72
N THR A 89 -4.53 -8.81 6.49
CA THR A 89 -4.47 -8.85 7.96
C THR A 89 -3.63 -10.06 8.42
N GLY A 90 -2.63 -9.81 9.25
CA GLY A 90 -1.70 -10.83 9.75
C GLY A 90 -0.65 -11.30 8.74
N LYS A 91 -0.70 -10.85 7.47
CA LYS A 91 0.32 -11.15 6.45
C LYS A 91 1.15 -9.93 6.10
N TRP A 92 0.48 -8.83 5.75
CA TRP A 92 1.13 -7.54 5.50
C TRP A 92 1.47 -6.83 6.80
N ALA A 93 0.46 -6.67 7.66
CA ALA A 93 0.58 -6.03 8.96
C ALA A 93 0.02 -6.95 10.05
N SER A 94 0.61 -6.89 11.24
CA SER A 94 0.13 -7.63 12.42
C SER A 94 -1.15 -7.05 13.03
N ASP A 95 -1.51 -5.82 12.65
CA ASP A 95 -2.73 -5.16 13.07
C ASP A 95 -3.97 -5.95 12.64
N LYS A 96 -4.81 -6.33 13.61
CA LYS A 96 -6.03 -7.12 13.39
C LYS A 96 -7.10 -6.33 12.63
N GLU A 97 -7.05 -5.01 12.68
CA GLU A 97 -8.00 -4.11 12.02
C GLU A 97 -7.49 -3.59 10.67
N TYR A 98 -6.35 -4.09 10.20
CA TYR A 98 -5.68 -3.56 9.01
C TYR A 98 -6.60 -3.49 7.79
N ALA A 99 -7.29 -4.58 7.48
CA ALA A 99 -8.22 -4.63 6.37
C ALA A 99 -9.40 -3.65 6.51
N LEU A 100 -9.93 -3.47 7.73
CA LEU A 100 -11.05 -2.55 8.00
C LEU A 100 -10.61 -1.10 7.78
N LYS A 101 -9.39 -0.75 8.17
CA LYS A 101 -8.82 0.59 7.91
C LYS A 101 -8.64 0.84 6.42
N LEU A 102 -8.17 -0.15 5.67
CA LEU A 102 -8.07 -0.06 4.21
C LEU A 102 -9.46 0.08 3.56
N GLU A 103 -10.44 -0.69 4.02
CA GLU A 103 -11.81 -0.63 3.54
C GLU A 103 -12.47 0.73 3.80
N ASP A 104 -12.29 1.33 4.98
CA ASP A 104 -12.77 2.69 5.28
C ASP A 104 -12.19 3.72 4.29
N LEU A 105 -10.87 3.70 4.10
CA LEU A 105 -10.19 4.61 3.19
C LEU A 105 -10.65 4.43 1.74
N LEU A 106 -10.81 3.18 1.28
CA LEU A 106 -11.33 2.88 -0.06
C LEU A 106 -12.78 3.34 -0.20
N SER A 107 -13.63 3.09 0.79
CA SER A 107 -15.04 3.49 0.79
C SER A 107 -15.16 5.00 0.70
N ARG A 108 -14.37 5.75 1.46
CA ARG A 108 -14.33 7.22 1.40
C ARG A 108 -13.85 7.74 0.05
N LEU A 109 -12.79 7.13 -0.50
CA LEU A 109 -12.26 7.47 -1.82
C LEU A 109 -13.34 7.31 -2.91
N PHE A 110 -14.03 6.17 -2.94
CA PHE A 110 -15.05 5.90 -3.95
C PHE A 110 -16.35 6.67 -3.71
N PHE A 111 -16.74 6.89 -2.45
CA PHE A 111 -17.91 7.72 -2.13
C PHE A 111 -17.74 9.15 -2.66
N ILE A 112 -16.59 9.78 -2.39
CA ILE A 112 -16.28 11.13 -2.89
C ILE A 112 -16.24 11.14 -4.41
N ARG A 113 -15.59 10.14 -5.04
CA ARG A 113 -15.54 10.03 -6.51
C ARG A 113 -16.93 9.95 -7.14
N ASN A 114 -17.84 9.17 -6.54
CA ASN A 114 -19.20 9.03 -7.03
C ASN A 114 -20.01 10.32 -6.84
N GLN A 115 -19.83 11.03 -5.72
CA GLN A 115 -20.47 12.33 -5.51
C GLN A 115 -19.98 13.40 -6.50
N ILE A 116 -18.67 13.45 -6.78
CA ILE A 116 -18.09 14.40 -7.75
C ILE A 116 -18.64 14.09 -9.14
N ALA A 117 -18.57 12.83 -9.58
CA ALA A 117 -19.10 12.42 -10.89
C ALA A 117 -20.61 12.74 -11.04
N PHE A 118 -21.38 12.55 -9.97
CA PHE A 118 -22.80 12.89 -9.95
C PHE A 118 -23.03 14.41 -10.05
N ARG A 119 -22.27 15.23 -9.30
CA ARG A 119 -22.35 16.70 -9.36
C ARG A 119 -21.95 17.25 -10.73
N GLU A 120 -20.88 16.71 -11.32
CA GLU A 120 -20.45 17.04 -12.69
C GLU A 120 -21.53 16.69 -13.72
N SER A 121 -22.20 15.54 -13.58
CA SER A 121 -23.32 15.16 -14.48
C SER A 121 -24.53 16.09 -14.40
N LEU A 122 -24.69 16.80 -13.27
CA LEU A 122 -25.75 17.79 -13.05
C LEU A 122 -25.31 19.23 -13.41
N GLY A 123 -24.05 19.44 -13.82
CA GLY A 123 -23.51 20.77 -14.10
C GLY A 123 -23.33 21.65 -12.86
N ILE A 124 -23.21 21.05 -11.68
CA ILE A 124 -23.07 21.75 -10.39
C ILE A 124 -21.60 21.69 -9.96
N TYR A 125 -20.84 22.75 -10.26
CA TYR A 125 -19.45 22.91 -9.84
C TYR A 125 -19.30 23.14 -8.32
#